data_AF-A0A9N8EEQ3-F1
#
_entry.id   AF-A0A9N8EEQ3-F1
#
_cell.length_a   1.000
_cell.length_b   1.000
_cell.length_c   1.000
_cell.angle_alpha   90.00
_cell.angle_beta   90.00
_cell.angle_gamma   90.00
#
_symmetry.space_group_name_H-M   'P 1'
#
loop_
_entity.id
_entity.type
_entity.pdbx_description
1 polymer ?
#
loop_
_entity_poly.entity_id
_entity_poly.type
_entity_poly.pdbx_seq_one_letter_code
_entity_poly.pdbx_strand_id
1 'polypeptide(L)'
;MMVRCSSFTITSSLLLLCLGTSPYLSSVSGFVAPQAGRYTSVGSTRVSARSILSLRVSAASQDEQETTQQPTPEDDDGKYDDSVRRGLRRLAQLSLEDYDWRMSLFREKDAERKVEESLAVMMGEDASYVRPMDASDSKIGPLGRAEKAAVDWLSEVIDEEGRRAKKIVNTDGQLVRPIEAGDGTGELGPLGKLELQFVDFLNSIRTSERLRISEGVWRPKDLEESTRGPLGQLELSVVSAIRNIQEAEMLRMEQSRIRGGEVVRPIDVPGPLGEFELAVAEMIQTERLRAKDGQDNESIVRPKDAAVKGKLGEAEMQAVDALRQLTEEERERLRNIKRRLEDNRPMSMDKKSLLGILESILVGMFRAPALLIGVIQRVVELLQSESISEKDKAILENREMPEQEKPKKQD
;
A
#
# COMPACT_ATOMS: atom_id res chain seq x y z
N MET A 1 -34.99 9.90 -26.96
CA MET A 1 -34.66 9.04 -25.80
C MET A 1 -33.23 9.36 -25.39
N MET A 2 -33.06 10.14 -24.32
CA MET A 2 -31.75 10.53 -23.78
C MET A 2 -31.39 9.61 -22.61
N VAL A 3 -30.26 8.92 -22.71
CA VAL A 3 -29.70 8.11 -21.64
C VAL A 3 -28.78 9.03 -20.83
N ARG A 4 -29.14 9.28 -19.57
CA ARG A 4 -28.29 9.97 -18.59
C ARG A 4 -27.32 8.95 -17.99
N CYS A 5 -26.03 9.11 -18.25
CA CYS A 5 -24.97 8.45 -17.49
C CYS A 5 -24.67 9.29 -16.23
N SER A 6 -24.89 8.70 -15.07
CA SER A 6 -24.50 9.23 -13.77
C SER A 6 -23.02 8.94 -13.53
N SER A 7 -22.19 9.97 -13.45
CA SER A 7 -20.80 9.87 -13.03
C SER A 7 -20.73 9.70 -11.51
N PHE A 8 -20.06 8.64 -11.05
CA PHE A 8 -19.77 8.39 -9.64
C PHE A 8 -18.39 8.98 -9.33
N THR A 9 -18.34 10.13 -8.66
CA THR A 9 -17.11 10.74 -8.13
C THR A 9 -16.85 10.19 -6.72
N ILE A 10 -15.87 9.30 -6.58
CA ILE A 10 -15.36 8.86 -5.28
C ILE A 10 -14.31 9.88 -4.83
N THR A 11 -14.57 10.54 -3.72
CA THR A 11 -13.71 11.55 -3.08
C THR A 11 -12.50 10.87 -2.42
N SER A 12 -11.32 11.14 -2.97
CA SER A 12 -10.00 10.74 -2.46
C SER A 12 -9.56 11.69 -1.34
N SER A 13 -10.04 11.47 -0.10
CA SER A 13 -9.68 12.33 1.04
C SER A 13 -9.25 11.57 2.30
N LEU A 14 -9.03 10.26 2.23
CA LEU A 14 -8.70 9.44 3.40
C LEU A 14 -7.30 8.81 3.39
N LEU A 15 -6.49 9.03 2.35
CA LEU A 15 -5.14 8.42 2.24
C LEU A 15 -3.99 9.29 2.76
N LEU A 16 -4.25 10.53 3.23
CA LEU A 16 -3.19 11.50 3.57
C LEU A 16 -2.75 11.52 5.04
N LEU A 17 -3.31 10.67 5.92
CA LEU A 17 -3.03 10.71 7.36
C LEU A 17 -1.95 9.73 7.84
N CYS A 18 -1.38 8.88 6.97
CA CYS A 18 -0.38 7.88 7.38
C CYS A 18 1.09 8.19 7.01
N LEU A 19 1.38 9.30 6.34
CA LEU A 19 2.75 9.73 6.05
C LEU A 19 3.22 10.74 7.11
N GLY A 20 3.45 10.21 8.32
CA GLY A 20 4.13 10.91 9.39
C GLY A 20 5.53 11.35 8.96
N THR A 21 5.76 12.65 9.09
CA THR A 21 7.02 13.36 8.88
C THR A 21 8.15 12.79 9.74
N SER A 22 9.22 12.31 9.10
CA SER A 22 10.51 12.04 9.74
C SER A 22 11.36 13.33 9.71
N PRO A 23 11.72 13.95 10.84
CA PRO A 23 12.49 15.19 10.85
C PRO A 23 13.96 14.89 11.14
N TYR A 24 14.69 14.29 10.21
CA TYR A 24 16.16 14.29 10.24
C TYR A 24 16.67 14.18 8.80
N LEU A 25 17.08 15.32 8.24
CA LEU A 25 18.13 15.48 7.23
C LEU A 25 18.20 16.97 6.85
N SER A 26 18.77 17.77 7.76
CA SER A 26 19.36 19.05 7.39
C SER A 26 20.83 18.83 7.04
N SER A 27 21.20 19.39 5.90
CA SER A 27 22.52 19.42 5.29
C SER A 27 23.60 20.00 6.22
N VAL A 28 24.73 19.29 6.32
CA VAL A 28 26.03 19.92 6.59
C VAL A 28 27.05 19.35 5.61
N SER A 29 27.31 20.12 4.56
CA SER A 29 28.52 20.02 3.75
C SER A 29 29.65 20.73 4.49
N GLY A 30 30.77 20.04 4.71
CA GLY A 30 31.92 20.57 5.44
C GLY A 30 33.12 19.64 5.36
N PHE A 31 33.75 19.63 4.19
CA PHE A 31 34.93 18.87 3.84
C PHE A 31 36.18 19.51 4.49
N VAL A 32 36.76 18.91 5.53
CA VAL A 32 38.17 19.10 5.94
C VAL A 32 38.70 17.82 6.59
N ALA A 33 39.60 17.12 5.89
CA ALA A 33 40.65 16.29 6.50
C ALA A 33 41.94 17.15 6.61
N PRO A 34 43.04 16.74 7.27
CA PRO A 34 43.30 15.49 8.02
C PRO A 34 43.95 15.74 9.41
N GLN A 35 44.10 14.70 10.26
CA GLN A 35 45.42 14.30 10.80
C GLN A 35 45.36 13.02 11.64
N ALA A 36 46.47 12.30 11.56
CA ALA A 36 46.76 11.03 12.18
C ALA A 36 46.97 11.13 13.71
N GLY A 37 46.58 10.08 14.43
CA GLY A 37 46.91 9.91 15.84
C GLY A 37 46.58 8.50 16.31
N ARG A 38 47.58 7.62 16.26
CA ARG A 38 47.59 6.33 16.97
C ARG A 38 47.40 6.59 18.47
N TYR A 39 46.56 5.81 19.16
CA TYR A 39 46.89 5.27 20.48
C TYR A 39 46.13 3.96 20.73
N THR A 40 46.87 3.03 21.32
CA THR A 40 46.54 1.67 21.74
C THR A 40 45.89 1.64 23.13
N SER A 41 45.13 0.57 23.40
CA SER A 41 44.83 -0.10 24.70
C SER A 41 43.38 -0.59 24.66
N VAL A 42 43.07 -1.90 24.65
CA VAL A 42 43.27 -2.96 25.67
C VAL A 42 42.67 -2.59 27.02
N GLY A 43 41.53 -3.21 27.33
CA GLY A 43 40.88 -3.22 28.65
C GLY A 43 39.46 -3.77 28.51
N SER A 44 39.25 -5.08 28.37
CA SER A 44 39.10 -6.02 29.50
C SER A 44 38.35 -5.38 30.67
N THR A 45 37.02 -5.49 30.65
CA THR A 45 36.18 -5.20 31.81
C THR A 45 35.40 -6.43 32.22
N ARG A 46 35.68 -6.77 33.48
CA ARG A 46 35.17 -7.86 34.31
C ARG A 46 33.65 -7.96 34.30
N VAL A 47 33.20 -9.20 34.19
CA VAL A 47 31.92 -9.69 34.72
C VAL A 47 31.86 -9.35 36.21
N SER A 48 30.95 -8.44 36.59
CA SER A 48 30.63 -8.14 37.99
C SER A 48 29.21 -8.62 38.25
N ALA A 49 29.13 -9.76 38.93
CA ALA A 49 27.91 -10.29 39.49
C ALA A 49 27.39 -9.32 40.57
N ARG A 50 26.31 -8.60 40.26
CA ARG A 50 25.48 -7.94 41.27
C ARG A 50 24.33 -8.87 41.63
N SER A 51 24.61 -9.72 42.61
CA SER A 51 23.61 -10.22 43.54
C SER A 51 23.04 -9.02 44.31
N ILE A 52 21.80 -8.64 44.00
CA ILE A 52 21.01 -7.77 44.87
C ILE A 52 19.86 -8.61 45.39
N LEU A 53 19.88 -8.76 46.71
CA LEU A 53 18.82 -9.30 47.54
C LEU A 53 17.48 -8.67 47.16
N SER A 54 16.52 -9.49 46.74
CA SER A 54 15.12 -9.21 47.03
C SER A 54 14.72 -10.05 48.23
N LEU A 55 14.71 -9.40 49.40
CA LEU A 55 13.92 -9.85 50.54
C LEU A 55 12.46 -9.96 50.08
N ARG A 56 11.95 -11.19 49.96
CA ARG A 56 10.51 -11.45 50.02
C ARG A 56 10.20 -11.88 51.45
N VAL A 57 9.69 -10.91 52.19
CA VAL A 57 9.01 -11.09 53.48
C VAL A 57 7.83 -12.02 53.25
N SER A 58 7.91 -13.23 53.80
CA SER A 58 6.77 -14.06 54.10
C SER A 58 6.05 -13.44 55.29
N ALA A 59 4.96 -12.71 55.02
CA ALA A 59 3.96 -12.37 56.01
C ALA A 59 2.65 -12.97 55.54
N ALA A 60 2.34 -14.12 56.11
CA ALA A 60 1.00 -14.66 56.15
C ALA A 60 0.10 -13.65 56.88
N SER A 61 -0.91 -13.16 56.18
CA SER A 61 -2.15 -12.65 56.77
C SER A 61 -3.27 -13.06 55.82
N GLN A 62 -3.81 -14.23 56.10
CA GLN A 62 -5.14 -14.63 55.67
C GLN A 62 -6.10 -13.74 56.46
N ASP A 63 -6.48 -12.61 55.89
CA ASP A 63 -7.71 -11.94 56.29
C ASP A 63 -8.77 -12.34 55.27
N GLU A 64 -9.55 -13.32 55.69
CA GLU A 64 -10.86 -13.65 55.15
C GLU A 64 -11.74 -12.40 55.28
N GLN A 65 -11.83 -11.61 54.20
CA GLN A 65 -13.00 -10.74 54.01
C GLN A 65 -14.13 -11.63 53.52
N GLU A 66 -14.89 -12.17 54.48
CA GLU A 66 -16.30 -12.49 54.32
C GLU A 66 -17.02 -11.26 53.76
N THR A 67 -17.05 -11.19 52.43
CA THR A 67 -17.94 -10.27 51.73
C THR A 67 -19.33 -10.81 51.98
N THR A 68 -19.99 -10.21 52.97
CA THR A 68 -21.40 -10.35 53.26
C THR A 68 -22.16 -10.16 51.94
N GLN A 69 -22.62 -11.26 51.37
CA GLN A 69 -23.59 -11.27 50.28
C GLN A 69 -24.87 -10.66 50.82
N GLN A 70 -25.02 -9.34 50.64
CA GLN A 70 -26.34 -8.73 50.65
C GLN A 70 -27.09 -9.26 49.42
N PRO A 71 -28.26 -9.89 49.59
CA PRO A 71 -29.11 -10.25 48.47
C PRO A 71 -29.67 -8.94 47.89
N THR A 72 -29.08 -8.49 46.79
CA THR A 72 -29.64 -7.45 45.93
C THR A 72 -30.91 -7.98 45.25
N PRO A 73 -31.88 -7.10 44.97
CA PRO A 73 -33.22 -7.48 44.56
C PRO A 73 -33.20 -8.25 43.25
N GLU A 74 -34.11 -9.22 43.13
CA GLU A 74 -34.22 -10.17 42.02
C GLU A 74 -34.28 -9.46 40.66
N ASP A 75 -33.12 -9.46 40.01
CA ASP A 75 -32.82 -8.87 38.70
C ASP A 75 -33.37 -9.72 37.55
N ASP A 76 -34.46 -9.29 36.91
CA ASP A 76 -34.87 -9.82 35.59
C ASP A 76 -33.95 -9.30 34.45
N ASP A 77 -33.06 -8.34 34.75
CA ASP A 77 -32.05 -7.80 33.83
C ASP A 77 -30.90 -8.78 33.56
N GLY A 78 -30.66 -9.75 34.45
CA GLY A 78 -29.60 -10.77 34.30
C GLY A 78 -29.83 -11.74 33.13
N LYS A 79 -31.09 -12.00 32.75
CA LYS A 79 -31.42 -12.93 31.64
C LYS A 79 -31.00 -12.38 30.28
N TYR A 80 -31.03 -11.06 30.10
CA TYR A 80 -30.58 -10.41 28.87
C TYR A 80 -29.05 -10.47 28.75
N ASP A 81 -28.33 -10.18 29.84
CA ASP A 81 -26.86 -10.27 29.86
C ASP A 81 -26.39 -11.71 29.62
N ASP A 82 -27.02 -12.71 30.25
CA ASP A 82 -26.70 -14.12 30.02
C ASP A 82 -26.96 -14.58 28.57
N SER A 83 -27.96 -14.00 27.90
CA SER A 83 -28.25 -14.32 26.50
C SER A 83 -27.23 -13.68 25.56
N VAL A 84 -26.81 -12.45 25.83
CA VAL A 84 -25.75 -11.76 25.08
C VAL A 84 -24.40 -12.46 25.29
N ARG A 85 -24.02 -12.79 26.53
CA ARG A 85 -22.79 -13.54 26.86
C ARG A 85 -22.75 -14.91 26.19
N ARG A 86 -23.87 -15.66 26.20
CA ARG A 86 -23.97 -16.93 25.46
C ARG A 86 -23.81 -16.73 23.95
N GLY A 87 -24.39 -15.66 23.39
CA GLY A 87 -24.21 -15.28 21.99
C GLY A 87 -22.75 -14.97 21.66
N LEU A 88 -22.11 -14.09 22.44
CA LEU A 88 -20.70 -13.72 22.29
C LEU A 88 -19.77 -14.93 22.44
N ARG A 89 -20.01 -15.81 23.41
CA ARG A 89 -19.24 -17.05 23.58
C ARG A 89 -19.33 -17.95 22.35
N ARG A 90 -20.53 -18.14 21.78
CA ARG A 90 -20.71 -18.94 20.55
C ARG A 90 -20.02 -18.31 19.35
N LEU A 91 -20.13 -16.99 19.19
CA LEU A 91 -19.41 -16.27 18.13
C LEU A 91 -17.90 -16.36 18.30
N ALA A 92 -17.39 -16.26 19.53
CA ALA A 92 -15.97 -16.43 19.82
C ALA A 92 -15.50 -17.87 19.55
N GLN A 93 -16.31 -18.89 19.84
CA GLN A 93 -16.02 -20.27 19.47
C GLN A 93 -15.95 -20.46 17.95
N LEU A 94 -16.93 -19.94 17.20
CA LEU A 94 -16.90 -19.98 15.73
C LEU A 94 -15.70 -19.21 15.16
N SER A 95 -15.36 -18.06 15.75
CA SER A 95 -14.17 -17.29 15.37
C SER A 95 -12.88 -18.04 15.67
N LEU A 96 -12.83 -18.84 16.74
CA LEU A 96 -11.67 -19.66 17.08
C LEU A 96 -11.52 -20.84 16.09
N GLU A 97 -12.63 -21.48 15.73
CA GLU A 97 -12.65 -22.53 14.70
C GLU A 97 -12.22 -21.99 13.32
N ASP A 98 -12.70 -20.80 12.94
CA ASP A 98 -12.28 -20.12 11.71
C ASP A 98 -10.79 -19.73 11.77
N TYR A 99 -10.31 -19.24 12.92
CA TYR A 99 -8.88 -18.97 13.14
C TYR A 99 -8.03 -20.23 12.96
N ASP A 100 -8.39 -21.35 13.61
CA ASP A 100 -7.65 -22.61 13.51
C ASP A 100 -7.65 -23.14 12.07
N TRP A 101 -8.78 -23.03 11.36
CA TRP A 101 -8.88 -23.38 9.94
C TRP A 101 -7.95 -22.52 9.08
N ARG A 102 -8.02 -21.18 9.17
CA ARG A 102 -7.16 -20.27 8.39
C ARG A 102 -5.69 -20.49 8.70
N MET A 103 -5.34 -20.60 9.99
CA MET A 103 -3.97 -20.82 10.44
C MET A 103 -3.43 -22.16 9.92
N SER A 104 -4.25 -23.21 9.91
CA SER A 104 -3.85 -24.50 9.33
C SER A 104 -3.55 -24.39 7.83
N LEU A 105 -4.40 -23.67 7.08
CA LEU A 105 -4.23 -23.44 5.64
C LEU A 105 -2.98 -22.60 5.36
N PHE A 106 -2.70 -21.56 6.16
CA PHE A 106 -1.48 -20.77 6.04
C PHE A 106 -0.23 -21.62 6.30
N ARG A 107 -0.22 -22.44 7.36
CA ARG A 107 0.91 -23.33 7.68
C ARG A 107 1.13 -24.40 6.61
N GLU A 108 0.07 -24.97 6.06
CA GLU A 108 0.14 -25.92 4.96
C GLU A 108 0.75 -25.26 3.72
N LYS A 109 0.27 -24.07 3.34
CA LYS A 109 0.81 -23.33 2.18
C LYS A 109 2.26 -22.88 2.39
N ASP A 110 2.63 -22.47 3.60
CA ASP A 110 4.00 -22.12 3.94
C ASP A 110 4.93 -23.35 3.94
N ALA A 111 4.44 -24.51 4.38
CA ALA A 111 5.18 -25.76 4.34
C ALA A 111 5.39 -26.24 2.90
N GLU A 112 4.32 -26.25 2.08
CA GLU A 112 4.41 -26.54 0.65
C GLU A 112 5.42 -25.62 -0.03
N ARG A 113 5.38 -24.30 0.27
CA ARG A 113 6.33 -23.33 -0.26
C ARG A 113 7.78 -23.66 0.13
N LYS A 114 8.05 -23.92 1.41
CA LYS A 114 9.41 -24.29 1.88
C LYS A 114 9.93 -25.57 1.21
N VAL A 115 9.03 -26.53 0.95
CA VAL A 115 9.38 -27.75 0.21
C VAL A 115 9.73 -27.42 -1.24
N GLU A 116 8.91 -26.62 -1.92
CA GLU A 116 9.18 -26.17 -3.29
C GLU A 116 10.49 -25.37 -3.41
N GLU A 117 10.76 -24.46 -2.47
CA GLU A 117 12.01 -23.72 -2.40
C GLU A 117 13.21 -24.65 -2.20
N SER A 118 13.10 -25.61 -1.28
CA SER A 118 14.18 -26.59 -1.05
C SER A 118 14.43 -27.49 -2.27
N LEU A 119 13.37 -27.86 -3.00
CA LEU A 119 13.47 -28.63 -4.24
C LEU A 119 14.11 -27.83 -5.37
N ALA A 120 13.73 -26.56 -5.53
CA ALA A 120 14.33 -25.66 -6.52
C ALA A 120 15.83 -25.49 -6.28
N VAL A 121 16.23 -25.26 -5.02
CA VAL A 121 17.64 -25.17 -4.61
C VAL A 121 18.40 -26.47 -4.91
N MET A 122 17.81 -27.63 -4.64
CA MET A 122 18.44 -28.92 -4.95
C MET A 122 18.60 -29.17 -6.46
N MET A 123 17.70 -28.65 -7.29
CA MET A 123 17.78 -28.74 -8.74
C MET A 123 18.71 -27.68 -9.37
N GLY A 124 19.24 -26.75 -8.57
CA GLY A 124 20.01 -25.61 -9.07
C GLY A 124 19.17 -24.61 -9.87
N GLU A 125 17.84 -24.65 -9.70
CA GLU A 125 16.91 -23.74 -10.34
C GLU A 125 16.47 -22.65 -9.35
N ASP A 126 16.25 -21.43 -9.85
CA ASP A 126 15.55 -20.41 -9.07
C ASP A 126 14.08 -20.85 -8.87
N ALA A 127 13.55 -20.73 -7.64
CA ALA A 127 12.18 -21.13 -7.33
C ALA A 127 11.18 -20.48 -8.31
N SER A 128 10.42 -21.30 -9.03
CA SER A 128 9.56 -20.87 -10.14
C SER A 128 8.36 -20.00 -9.72
N TYR A 129 8.05 -19.92 -8.43
CA TYR A 129 7.03 -19.04 -7.88
C TYR A 129 7.50 -18.48 -6.56
N VAL A 130 8.10 -17.31 -6.65
CA VAL A 130 8.32 -16.47 -5.49
C VAL A 130 7.21 -15.43 -5.55
N ARG A 131 6.22 -15.52 -4.63
CA ARG A 131 5.36 -14.36 -4.38
C ARG A 131 6.31 -13.21 -4.04
N PRO A 132 6.13 -11.98 -4.52
CA PRO A 132 7.19 -10.99 -4.35
C PRO A 132 7.54 -10.61 -2.92
N MET A 133 6.67 -10.88 -1.94
CA MET A 133 7.05 -10.82 -0.53
C MET A 133 8.13 -11.85 -0.12
N ASP A 134 8.24 -12.96 -0.84
CA ASP A 134 9.14 -14.10 -0.59
C ASP A 134 10.49 -13.96 -1.33
N ALA A 135 10.67 -12.89 -2.12
CA ALA A 135 11.95 -12.62 -2.75
C ALA A 135 13.00 -12.32 -1.67
N SER A 136 14.25 -12.73 -1.90
CA SER A 136 15.35 -12.39 -0.99
C SER A 136 15.40 -10.89 -0.74
N ASP A 137 15.83 -10.44 0.45
CA ASP A 137 15.81 -9.01 0.81
C ASP A 137 16.59 -8.10 -0.17
N SER A 138 17.53 -8.69 -0.93
CA SER A 138 18.27 -8.03 -2.01
C SER A 138 17.48 -7.87 -3.33
N LYS A 139 16.48 -8.72 -3.58
CA LYS A 139 15.63 -8.76 -4.78
C LYS A 139 14.19 -8.31 -4.51
N ILE A 140 13.81 -8.10 -3.24
CA ILE A 140 12.46 -7.66 -2.88
C ILE A 140 12.22 -6.21 -3.34
N GLY A 141 11.38 -6.07 -4.35
CA GLY A 141 10.92 -4.79 -4.85
C GLY A 141 10.01 -4.05 -3.86
N PRO A 142 9.71 -2.76 -4.11
CA PRO A 142 8.82 -1.97 -3.26
C PRO A 142 7.45 -2.63 -3.03
N LEU A 143 6.88 -3.28 -4.06
CA LEU A 143 5.61 -3.99 -3.91
C LEU A 143 5.75 -5.21 -3.02
N GLY A 144 6.84 -5.98 -3.16
CA GLY A 144 7.13 -7.12 -2.31
C GLY A 144 7.24 -6.73 -0.84
N ARG A 145 7.88 -5.59 -0.55
CA ARG A 145 7.99 -5.05 0.82
C ARG A 145 6.65 -4.63 1.39
N ALA A 146 5.83 -3.95 0.60
CA ALA A 146 4.48 -3.55 1.00
C ALA A 146 3.57 -4.76 1.24
N GLU A 147 3.64 -5.75 0.34
CA GLU A 147 2.91 -7.03 0.46
C GLU A 147 3.36 -7.77 1.73
N LYS A 148 4.67 -7.90 1.96
CA LYS A 148 5.24 -8.51 3.16
C LYS A 148 4.75 -7.81 4.43
N ALA A 149 4.89 -6.48 4.51
CA ALA A 149 4.44 -5.71 5.66
C ALA A 149 2.94 -5.83 5.91
N ALA A 150 2.12 -5.85 4.84
CA ALA A 150 0.69 -6.01 4.95
C ALA A 150 0.29 -7.43 5.40
N VAL A 151 0.94 -8.47 4.87
CA VAL A 151 0.69 -9.87 5.25
C VAL A 151 1.14 -10.13 6.68
N ASP A 152 2.33 -9.66 7.06
CA ASP A 152 2.84 -9.77 8.43
C ASP A 152 1.88 -9.08 9.42
N TRP A 153 1.45 -7.85 9.10
CA TRP A 153 0.47 -7.12 9.92
C TRP A 153 -0.86 -7.87 10.01
N LEU A 154 -1.39 -8.39 8.90
CA LEU A 154 -2.64 -9.17 8.90
C LEU A 154 -2.50 -10.47 9.70
N SER A 155 -1.35 -11.15 9.61
CA SER A 155 -1.08 -12.35 10.40
C SER A 155 -1.08 -12.03 11.89
N GLU A 156 -0.40 -10.96 12.30
CA GLU A 156 -0.40 -10.51 13.69
C GLU A 156 -1.81 -10.13 14.19
N VAL A 157 -2.63 -9.51 13.33
CA VAL A 157 -4.04 -9.20 13.64
C VAL A 157 -4.87 -10.47 13.83
N ILE A 158 -4.70 -11.46 12.96
CA ILE A 158 -5.40 -12.75 13.05
C ILE A 158 -5.01 -13.49 14.35
N ASP A 159 -3.73 -13.51 14.68
CA ASP A 159 -3.21 -14.10 15.93
C ASP A 159 -3.73 -13.37 17.17
N GLU A 160 -3.81 -12.04 17.13
CA GLU A 160 -4.38 -11.23 18.20
C GLU A 160 -5.89 -11.49 18.38
N GLU A 161 -6.67 -11.55 17.30
CA GLU A 161 -8.10 -11.89 17.36
C GLU A 161 -8.33 -13.34 17.80
N GLY A 162 -7.48 -14.28 17.41
CA GLY A 162 -7.50 -15.66 17.93
C GLY A 162 -7.28 -15.70 19.44
N ARG A 163 -6.29 -14.96 19.95
CA ARG A 163 -6.05 -14.82 21.41
C ARG A 163 -7.22 -14.16 22.13
N ARG A 164 -7.80 -13.12 21.54
CA ARG A 164 -8.98 -12.43 22.07
C ARG A 164 -10.20 -13.34 22.14
N ALA A 165 -10.50 -14.08 21.05
CA ALA A 165 -11.58 -15.04 21.01
C ALA A 165 -11.41 -16.12 22.08
N LYS A 166 -10.20 -16.66 22.23
CA LYS A 166 -9.86 -17.62 23.30
C LYS A 166 -10.13 -17.04 24.70
N LYS A 167 -9.77 -15.77 24.93
CA LYS A 167 -10.08 -15.09 26.20
C LYS A 167 -11.57 -14.93 26.44
N ILE A 168 -12.35 -14.49 25.44
CA ILE A 168 -13.81 -14.38 25.54
C ILE A 168 -14.44 -15.74 25.89
N VAL A 169 -13.95 -16.83 25.30
CA VAL A 169 -14.43 -18.19 25.63
C VAL A 169 -14.07 -18.58 27.07
N ASN A 170 -12.87 -18.22 27.53
CA ASN A 170 -12.40 -18.51 28.89
C ASN A 170 -13.08 -17.66 29.97
N THR A 171 -13.52 -16.44 29.65
CA THR A 171 -14.24 -15.53 30.55
C THR A 171 -15.76 -15.67 30.43
N ASP A 172 -16.24 -16.84 30.01
CA ASP A 172 -17.66 -17.18 29.86
C ASP A 172 -18.48 -16.18 29.02
N GLY A 173 -17.86 -15.59 27.98
CA GLY A 173 -18.52 -14.67 27.06
C GLY A 173 -18.44 -13.20 27.46
N GLN A 174 -17.62 -12.83 28.44
CA GLN A 174 -17.34 -11.43 28.75
C GLN A 174 -16.67 -10.75 27.54
N LEU A 175 -17.12 -9.54 27.20
CA LEU A 175 -16.50 -8.74 26.15
C LEU A 175 -15.07 -8.37 26.57
N VAL A 176 -14.10 -8.82 25.78
CA VAL A 176 -12.68 -8.47 25.93
C VAL A 176 -12.30 -7.45 24.86
N ARG A 177 -11.66 -6.35 25.25
CA ARG A 177 -11.15 -5.34 24.31
C ARG A 177 -9.81 -5.78 23.68
N PRO A 178 -9.46 -5.32 22.47
CA PRO A 178 -8.14 -5.59 21.88
C PRO A 178 -6.97 -5.27 22.81
N ILE A 179 -6.99 -4.13 23.52
CA ILE A 179 -5.95 -3.78 24.50
C ILE A 179 -5.84 -4.78 25.68
N GLU A 180 -6.94 -5.47 26.01
CA GLU A 180 -7.01 -6.48 27.07
C GLU A 180 -6.67 -7.89 26.54
N ALA A 181 -6.52 -8.05 25.22
CA ALA A 181 -6.23 -9.32 24.58
C ALA A 181 -4.78 -9.80 24.78
N GLY A 182 -3.85 -8.95 25.21
CA GLY A 182 -2.43 -9.30 25.42
C GLY A 182 -2.17 -10.38 26.48
N ASP A 183 -1.20 -11.28 26.26
CA ASP A 183 -0.97 -12.51 27.04
C ASP A 183 -0.36 -12.29 28.45
N GLY A 184 -0.48 -11.09 29.01
CA GLY A 184 0.16 -10.70 30.27
C GLY A 184 1.68 -10.47 30.14
N THR A 185 2.29 -10.76 28.99
CA THR A 185 3.68 -10.43 28.65
C THR A 185 3.91 -8.94 28.40
N GLY A 186 2.83 -8.15 28.33
CA GLY A 186 2.86 -6.72 28.01
C GLY A 186 2.98 -6.41 26.51
N GLU A 187 3.13 -7.43 25.66
CA GLU A 187 3.16 -7.26 24.22
C GLU A 187 1.73 -7.16 23.66
N LEU A 188 1.33 -5.93 23.35
CA LEU A 188 0.10 -5.61 22.64
C LEU A 188 0.25 -5.96 21.16
N GLY A 189 -0.77 -6.58 20.58
CA GLY A 189 -0.82 -6.79 19.13
C GLY A 189 -1.10 -5.49 18.37
N PRO A 190 -1.12 -5.53 17.03
CA PRO A 190 -1.37 -4.37 16.19
C PRO A 190 -2.72 -3.67 16.49
N LEU A 191 -3.80 -4.41 16.75
CA LEU A 191 -5.09 -3.82 17.08
C LEU A 191 -5.07 -3.21 18.48
N GLY A 192 -4.46 -3.88 19.46
CA GLY A 192 -4.25 -3.33 20.79
C GLY A 192 -3.42 -2.06 20.79
N LYS A 193 -2.39 -1.96 19.93
CA LYS A 193 -1.59 -0.75 19.73
C LYS A 193 -2.42 0.38 19.12
N LEU A 194 -3.22 0.11 18.10
CA LEU A 194 -4.10 1.12 17.48
C LEU A 194 -5.18 1.59 18.45
N GLU A 195 -5.79 0.67 19.21
CA GLU A 195 -6.75 1.02 20.25
C GLU A 195 -6.09 1.85 21.34
N LEU A 196 -4.90 1.47 21.83
CA LEU A 196 -4.16 2.24 22.82
C LEU A 196 -3.86 3.66 22.31
N GLN A 197 -3.33 3.80 21.09
CA GLN A 197 -3.07 5.11 20.49
C GLN A 197 -4.34 5.97 20.37
N PHE A 198 -5.45 5.36 19.97
CA PHE A 198 -6.72 6.06 19.86
C PHE A 198 -7.30 6.45 21.24
N VAL A 199 -7.24 5.55 22.22
CA VAL A 199 -7.67 5.79 23.59
C VAL A 199 -6.81 6.86 24.25
N ASP A 200 -5.49 6.82 24.05
CA ASP A 200 -4.55 7.84 24.53
C ASP A 200 -4.81 9.19 23.88
N PHE A 201 -5.10 9.21 22.57
CA PHE A 201 -5.53 10.41 21.88
C PHE A 201 -6.82 10.99 22.49
N LEU A 202 -7.86 10.18 22.68
CA LEU A 202 -9.11 10.63 23.31
C LEU A 202 -8.92 11.06 24.77
N ASN A 203 -8.07 10.35 25.52
CA ASN A 203 -7.73 10.71 26.89
C ASN A 203 -7.00 12.05 26.93
N SER A 204 -6.05 12.30 26.00
CA SER A 204 -5.35 13.59 25.90
C SER A 204 -6.31 14.75 25.60
N ILE A 205 -7.34 14.51 24.78
CA ILE A 205 -8.42 15.47 24.56
C ILE A 205 -9.17 15.70 25.87
N ARG A 206 -9.63 14.62 26.52
CA ARG A 206 -10.42 14.71 27.76
C ARG A 206 -9.66 15.39 28.90
N THR A 207 -8.37 15.11 29.06
CA THR A 207 -7.53 15.73 30.10
C THR A 207 -7.32 17.21 29.80
N SER A 208 -6.98 17.57 28.57
CA SER A 208 -6.83 18.97 28.17
C SER A 208 -8.13 19.76 28.32
N GLU A 209 -9.27 19.16 28.00
CA GLU A 209 -10.59 19.77 28.17
C GLU A 209 -10.96 19.96 29.65
N ARG A 210 -10.65 18.98 30.51
CA ARG A 210 -10.82 19.13 31.97
C ARG A 210 -9.95 20.25 32.52
N LEU A 211 -8.70 20.33 32.09
CA LEU A 211 -7.77 21.40 32.49
C LEU A 211 -8.28 22.76 32.04
N ARG A 212 -8.70 22.88 30.77
CA ARG A 212 -9.32 24.09 30.22
C ARG A 212 -10.48 24.59 31.07
N ILE A 213 -11.41 23.69 31.41
CA ILE A 213 -12.57 24.01 32.23
C ILE A 213 -12.14 24.42 33.64
N SER A 214 -11.17 23.72 34.25
CA SER A 214 -10.68 24.04 35.59
C SER A 214 -9.95 25.38 35.69
N GLU A 215 -9.23 25.78 34.63
CA GLU A 215 -8.52 27.06 34.55
C GLU A 215 -9.44 28.21 34.11
N GLY A 216 -10.69 27.91 33.71
CA GLY A 216 -11.64 28.92 33.21
C GLY A 216 -11.26 29.49 31.84
N VAL A 217 -10.45 28.77 31.07
CA VAL A 217 -10.01 29.18 29.74
C VAL A 217 -11.10 28.89 28.72
N TRP A 218 -11.45 29.86 27.88
CA TRP A 218 -12.56 29.70 26.93
C TRP A 218 -12.17 28.89 25.68
N ARG A 219 -10.93 29.01 25.20
CA ARG A 219 -10.49 28.38 23.95
C ARG A 219 -9.38 27.36 24.19
N PRO A 220 -9.42 26.18 23.53
CA PRO A 220 -8.39 25.17 23.65
C PRO A 220 -6.96 25.66 23.37
N LYS A 221 -6.75 26.58 22.43
CA LYS A 221 -5.41 27.13 22.13
C LYS A 221 -4.80 27.99 23.24
N ASP A 222 -5.63 28.56 24.11
CA ASP A 222 -5.20 29.53 25.14
C ASP A 222 -4.66 28.83 26.40
N LEU A 223 -4.74 27.48 26.45
CA LEU A 223 -4.02 26.66 27.43
C LEU A 223 -2.50 26.80 27.27
N GLU A 224 -1.78 26.61 28.37
CA GLU A 224 -0.32 26.55 28.39
C GLU A 224 0.20 25.43 27.46
N GLU A 225 1.33 25.65 26.80
CA GLU A 225 1.87 24.71 25.80
C GLU A 225 2.17 23.32 26.37
N SER A 226 2.52 23.25 27.67
CA SER A 226 2.77 22.00 28.40
C SER A 226 1.50 21.17 28.64
N THR A 227 0.33 21.81 28.74
CA THR A 227 -0.96 21.18 29.01
C THR A 227 -1.91 21.16 27.81
N ARG A 228 -1.50 21.78 26.69
CA ARG A 228 -2.27 21.88 25.46
C ARG A 228 -2.40 20.52 24.77
N GLY A 229 -3.63 20.01 24.75
CA GLY A 229 -3.98 18.80 24.01
C GLY A 229 -3.96 18.97 22.48
N PRO A 230 -4.26 17.91 21.73
CA PRO A 230 -4.18 17.92 20.27
C PRO A 230 -5.15 18.92 19.62
N LEU A 231 -6.34 19.12 20.20
CA LEU A 231 -7.29 20.12 19.70
C LEU A 231 -6.78 21.55 19.87
N GLY A 232 -6.12 21.85 21.00
CA GLY A 232 -5.51 23.16 21.22
C GLY A 232 -4.34 23.41 20.28
N GLN A 233 -3.52 22.39 19.99
CA GLN A 233 -2.41 22.49 19.03
C GLN A 233 -2.94 22.73 17.61
N LEU A 234 -4.00 22.03 17.21
CA LEU A 234 -4.64 22.21 15.92
C LEU A 234 -5.31 23.59 15.79
N GLU A 235 -6.03 24.04 16.82
CA GLU A 235 -6.60 25.39 16.81
C GLU A 235 -5.49 26.44 16.75
N LEU A 236 -4.41 26.28 17.52
CA LEU A 236 -3.27 27.18 17.48
C LEU A 236 -2.64 27.21 16.09
N SER A 237 -2.39 26.05 15.47
CA SER A 237 -1.76 25.98 14.15
C SER A 237 -2.61 26.64 13.08
N VAL A 238 -3.93 26.44 13.11
CA VAL A 238 -4.89 27.10 12.22
C VAL A 238 -4.92 28.61 12.48
N VAL A 239 -4.98 29.03 13.74
CA VAL A 239 -5.00 30.46 14.11
C VAL A 239 -3.68 31.14 13.74
N SER A 240 -2.53 30.48 13.93
CA SER A 240 -1.23 31.02 13.51
C SER A 240 -1.15 31.11 11.98
N ALA A 241 -1.68 30.13 11.25
CA ALA A 241 -1.75 30.20 9.80
C ALA A 241 -2.59 31.40 9.34
N ILE A 242 -3.76 31.63 9.96
CA ILE A 242 -4.61 32.80 9.67
C ILE A 242 -3.92 34.12 10.05
N ARG A 243 -3.21 34.19 11.18
CA ARG A 243 -2.45 35.38 11.57
C ARG A 243 -1.33 35.69 10.58
N ASN A 244 -0.57 34.68 10.16
CA ASN A 244 0.47 34.86 9.15
C ASN A 244 -0.11 35.35 7.82
N ILE A 245 -1.31 34.88 7.44
CA ILE A 245 -2.05 35.38 6.27
C ILE A 245 -2.44 36.85 6.47
N GLN A 246 -2.98 37.21 7.65
CA GLN A 246 -3.39 38.57 7.95
C GLN A 246 -2.20 39.55 7.99
N GLU A 247 -1.08 39.17 8.58
CA GLU A 247 0.15 39.97 8.62
C GLU A 247 0.72 40.20 7.22
N ALA A 248 0.76 39.15 6.39
CA ALA A 248 1.13 39.29 4.99
C ALA A 248 0.19 40.24 4.23
N GLU A 249 -1.11 40.19 4.52
CA GLU A 249 -2.09 41.08 3.90
C GLU A 249 -1.94 42.54 4.35
N MET A 250 -1.66 42.79 5.64
CA MET A 250 -1.38 44.13 6.15
C MET A 250 -0.12 44.73 5.50
N LEU A 251 0.96 43.95 5.42
CA LEU A 251 2.18 44.35 4.72
C LEU A 251 1.90 44.67 3.24
N ARG A 252 1.02 43.89 2.59
CA ARG A 252 0.58 44.16 1.22
C ARG A 252 -0.15 45.49 1.10
N MET A 253 -1.06 45.79 2.02
CA MET A 253 -1.78 47.07 2.06
C MET A 253 -0.83 48.26 2.29
N GLU A 254 0.15 48.10 3.19
CA GLU A 254 1.16 49.14 3.46
C GLU A 254 2.03 49.40 2.22
N GLN A 255 2.50 48.35 1.55
CA GLN A 255 3.25 48.50 0.30
C GLN A 255 2.41 49.14 -0.81
N SER A 256 1.14 48.76 -0.96
CA SER A 256 0.21 49.41 -1.90
C SER A 256 0.03 50.89 -1.60
N ARG A 257 -0.04 51.28 -0.32
CA ARG A 257 -0.14 52.69 0.07
C ARG A 257 1.13 53.47 -0.28
N ILE A 258 2.31 52.89 -0.06
CA ILE A 258 3.60 53.52 -0.39
C ILE A 258 3.75 53.72 -1.90
N ARG A 259 3.23 52.78 -2.72
CA ARG A 259 3.25 52.86 -4.19
C ARG A 259 2.14 53.74 -4.79
N GLY A 260 1.47 54.57 -3.99
CA GLY A 260 0.44 55.49 -4.49
C GLY A 260 -0.87 54.81 -4.88
N GLY A 261 -1.20 53.67 -4.29
CA GLY A 261 -2.45 52.94 -4.53
C GLY A 261 -2.36 51.83 -5.58
N GLU A 262 -1.16 51.53 -6.07
CA GLU A 262 -0.94 50.35 -6.92
C GLU A 262 -1.22 49.06 -6.13
N VAL A 263 -2.02 48.16 -6.71
CA VAL A 263 -2.34 46.86 -6.09
C VAL A 263 -1.08 46.00 -6.12
N VAL A 264 -0.53 45.70 -4.95
CA VAL A 264 0.61 44.79 -4.80
C VAL A 264 0.08 43.35 -4.81
N ARG A 265 0.73 42.46 -5.55
CA ARG A 265 0.31 41.06 -5.64
C ARG A 265 0.77 40.29 -4.39
N PRO A 266 0.07 39.22 -3.98
CA PRO A 266 0.51 38.39 -2.86
C PRO A 266 1.94 37.86 -3.01
N ILE A 267 2.39 37.50 -4.22
CA ILE A 267 3.76 37.04 -4.50
C ILE A 267 4.86 38.07 -4.20
N ASP A 268 4.54 39.37 -4.22
CA ASP A 268 5.51 40.45 -4.00
C ASP A 268 5.73 40.73 -2.48
N VAL A 269 4.98 40.03 -1.61
CA VAL A 269 5.06 40.14 -0.15
C VAL A 269 5.40 38.77 0.46
N PRO A 270 6.36 38.68 1.38
CA PRO A 270 6.67 37.42 2.05
C PRO A 270 5.47 36.97 2.90
N GLY A 271 4.98 35.75 2.67
CA GLY A 271 3.87 35.18 3.42
C GLY A 271 3.32 33.89 2.80
N PRO A 272 2.47 33.15 3.54
CA PRO A 272 1.96 31.85 3.10
C PRO A 272 1.12 31.94 1.80
N LEU A 273 0.38 33.04 1.60
CA LEU A 273 -0.34 33.28 0.34
C LEU A 273 0.60 33.59 -0.82
N GLY A 274 1.69 34.31 -0.57
CA GLY A 274 2.71 34.61 -1.59
C GLY A 274 3.48 33.36 -2.00
N GLU A 275 3.85 32.50 -1.05
CA GLU A 275 4.47 31.19 -1.32
C GLU A 275 3.53 30.26 -2.09
N PHE A 276 2.24 30.24 -1.73
CA PHE A 276 1.23 29.49 -2.46
C PHE A 276 1.04 30.03 -3.88
N GLU A 277 0.90 31.35 -4.06
CA GLU A 277 0.81 31.97 -5.37
C GLU A 277 2.09 31.72 -6.19
N LEU A 278 3.27 31.78 -5.58
CA LEU A 278 4.55 31.46 -6.23
C LEU A 278 4.58 30.01 -6.69
N ALA A 279 4.16 29.06 -5.85
CA ALA A 279 4.10 27.63 -6.21
C ALA A 279 3.11 27.38 -7.36
N VAL A 280 1.96 28.05 -7.35
CA VAL A 280 0.98 27.98 -8.43
C VAL A 280 1.48 28.69 -9.69
N ALA A 281 2.13 29.84 -9.56
CA ALA A 281 2.71 30.59 -10.68
C ALA A 281 3.85 29.81 -11.34
N GLU A 282 4.71 29.17 -10.56
CA GLU A 282 5.75 28.25 -11.03
C GLU A 282 5.14 27.06 -11.79
N MET A 283 4.07 26.47 -11.24
CA MET A 283 3.31 25.41 -11.92
C MET A 283 2.71 25.90 -13.25
N ILE A 284 2.13 27.11 -13.30
CA ILE A 284 1.58 27.69 -14.53
C ILE A 284 2.69 28.07 -15.53
N GLN A 285 3.83 28.58 -15.06
CA GLN A 285 4.96 28.95 -15.91
C GLN A 285 5.57 27.72 -16.57
N THR A 286 5.81 26.65 -15.80
CA THR A 286 6.31 25.38 -16.32
C THR A 286 5.31 24.75 -17.29
N GLU A 287 4.01 24.87 -17.02
CA GLU A 287 2.95 24.46 -17.94
C GLU A 287 2.91 25.28 -19.23
N ARG A 288 3.15 26.59 -19.17
CA ARG A 288 3.25 27.45 -20.36
C ARG A 288 4.49 27.13 -21.19
N LEU A 289 5.62 26.84 -20.56
CA LEU A 289 6.84 26.40 -21.26
C LEU A 289 6.58 25.07 -21.97
N ARG A 290 5.96 24.11 -21.29
CA ARG A 290 5.49 22.86 -21.90
C ARG A 290 4.54 23.09 -23.08
N ALA A 291 3.60 24.00 -22.95
CA ALA A 291 2.66 24.31 -24.02
C ALA A 291 3.36 24.92 -25.25
N LYS A 292 4.41 25.74 -25.06
CA LYS A 292 5.25 26.24 -26.14
C LYS A 292 6.06 25.13 -26.81
N ASP A 293 6.68 24.26 -26.01
CA ASP A 293 7.38 23.07 -26.52
C ASP A 293 6.47 22.20 -27.38
N GLY A 294 5.18 22.11 -27.03
CA GLY A 294 4.18 21.38 -27.81
C GLY A 294 3.75 22.08 -29.10
N GLN A 295 3.78 23.42 -29.15
CA GLN A 295 3.51 24.18 -30.39
C GLN A 295 4.63 23.99 -31.40
N ASP A 296 5.88 24.03 -30.95
CA ASP A 296 7.06 23.88 -31.82
C ASP A 296 7.17 22.46 -32.40
N ASN A 297 6.66 21.45 -31.67
CA ASN A 297 6.72 20.04 -32.05
C ASN A 297 5.39 19.48 -32.59
N GLU A 298 4.39 20.32 -32.87
CA GLU A 298 3.03 19.95 -33.34
C GLU A 298 2.36 18.80 -32.54
N SER A 299 2.72 18.62 -31.27
CA SER A 299 2.28 17.47 -30.46
C SER A 299 2.08 17.83 -28.99
N ILE A 300 1.12 17.17 -28.34
CA ILE A 300 0.83 17.38 -26.93
C ILE A 300 1.94 16.70 -26.10
N VAL A 301 2.89 17.49 -25.59
CA VAL A 301 3.99 17.03 -24.73
C VAL A 301 3.46 16.76 -23.33
N ARG A 302 3.69 15.57 -22.76
CA ARG A 302 3.31 15.26 -21.36
C ARG A 302 4.19 16.00 -20.35
N PRO A 303 3.71 16.29 -19.13
CA PRO A 303 4.52 17.01 -18.13
C PRO A 303 5.89 16.40 -17.84
N LYS A 304 6.00 15.07 -17.81
CA LYS A 304 7.29 14.36 -17.65
C LYS A 304 8.25 14.47 -18.84
N ASP A 305 7.71 14.71 -20.05
CA ASP A 305 8.44 14.72 -21.33
C ASP A 305 8.85 16.15 -21.74
N ALA A 306 8.47 17.17 -20.95
CA ALA A 306 8.82 18.57 -21.20
C ALA A 306 10.32 18.83 -21.04
N ALA A 307 10.87 19.77 -21.80
CA ALA A 307 12.30 20.13 -21.74
C ALA A 307 12.69 20.68 -20.35
N VAL A 308 11.79 21.45 -19.75
CA VAL A 308 11.89 21.92 -18.36
C VAL A 308 10.83 21.21 -17.52
N LYS A 309 11.27 20.32 -16.63
CA LYS A 309 10.39 19.57 -15.73
C LYS A 309 10.00 20.48 -14.56
N GLY A 310 8.71 20.80 -14.45
CA GLY A 310 8.16 21.41 -13.24
C GLY A 310 7.87 20.36 -12.17
N LYS A 311 7.38 20.81 -11.00
CA LYS A 311 6.97 19.93 -9.88
C LYS A 311 5.98 18.83 -10.31
N LEU A 312 5.06 19.15 -11.21
CA LEU A 312 4.12 18.15 -11.78
C LEU A 312 4.82 17.12 -12.67
N GLY A 313 5.83 17.54 -13.45
CA GLY A 313 6.61 16.63 -14.28
C GLY A 313 7.50 15.71 -13.46
N GLU A 314 8.08 16.20 -12.36
CA GLU A 314 8.82 15.38 -11.39
C GLU A 314 7.90 14.37 -10.69
N ALA A 315 6.72 14.80 -10.22
CA ALA A 315 5.74 13.92 -9.61
C ALA A 315 5.22 12.85 -10.60
N GLU A 316 4.94 13.23 -11.85
CA GLU A 316 4.56 12.27 -12.90
C GLU A 316 5.71 11.32 -13.21
N MET A 317 6.96 11.80 -13.30
CA MET A 317 8.12 10.96 -13.54
C MET A 317 8.30 9.93 -12.41
N GLN A 318 8.23 10.36 -11.14
CA GLN A 318 8.28 9.46 -9.99
C GLN A 318 7.14 8.43 -10.02
N ALA A 319 5.92 8.87 -10.36
CA ALA A 319 4.78 7.97 -10.50
C ALA A 319 4.96 6.98 -11.65
N VAL A 320 5.49 7.42 -12.80
CA VAL A 320 5.76 6.57 -13.97
C VAL A 320 6.89 5.59 -13.69
N ASP A 321 7.94 6.01 -13.00
CA ASP A 321 9.05 5.14 -12.59
C ASP A 321 8.56 4.08 -11.60
N ALA A 322 7.73 4.47 -10.63
CA ALA A 322 7.07 3.53 -9.73
C ALA A 322 6.16 2.55 -10.49
N LEU A 323 5.34 3.03 -11.42
CA LEU A 323 4.51 2.17 -12.27
C LEU A 323 5.33 1.25 -13.16
N ARG A 324 6.47 1.72 -13.68
CA ARG A 324 7.36 0.91 -14.51
C ARG A 324 7.99 -0.22 -13.70
N GLN A 325 8.48 0.09 -12.49
CA GLN A 325 8.98 -0.92 -11.55
C GLN A 325 7.88 -1.95 -11.25
N LEU A 326 6.66 -1.50 -10.95
CA LEU A 326 5.50 -2.38 -10.75
C LEU A 326 5.19 -3.24 -11.98
N THR A 327 5.26 -2.67 -13.19
CA THR A 327 4.96 -3.39 -14.43
C THR A 327 6.05 -4.43 -14.75
N GLU A 328 7.32 -4.12 -14.48
CA GLU A 328 8.44 -5.04 -14.64
C GLU A 328 8.32 -6.21 -13.66
N GLU A 329 8.03 -5.93 -12.39
CA GLU A 329 7.73 -6.95 -11.38
C GLU A 329 6.51 -7.80 -11.75
N GLU A 330 5.43 -7.20 -12.23
CA GLU A 330 4.21 -7.93 -12.62
C GLU A 330 4.42 -8.79 -13.87
N ARG A 331 5.23 -8.33 -14.83
CA ARG A 331 5.67 -9.15 -15.98
C ARG A 331 6.48 -10.35 -15.54
N GLU A 332 7.38 -10.18 -14.57
CA GLU A 332 8.13 -11.28 -13.98
C GLU A 332 7.20 -12.25 -13.24
N ARG A 333 6.27 -11.74 -12.42
CA ARG A 333 5.21 -12.56 -11.80
C ARG A 333 4.43 -13.37 -12.84
N LEU A 334 3.97 -12.74 -13.92
CA LEU A 334 3.19 -13.41 -14.97
C LEU A 334 4.02 -14.46 -15.74
N ARG A 335 5.31 -14.20 -16.01
CA ARG A 335 6.20 -15.22 -16.60
C ARG A 335 6.37 -16.40 -15.66
N ASN A 336 6.54 -16.15 -14.37
CA ASN A 336 6.66 -17.18 -13.34
C ASN A 336 5.38 -18.00 -13.22
N ILE A 337 4.21 -17.36 -13.18
CA ILE A 337 2.90 -18.02 -13.18
C ILE A 337 2.70 -18.84 -14.46
N LYS A 338 3.05 -18.29 -15.63
CA LYS A 338 2.92 -18.99 -16.91
C LYS A 338 3.83 -20.22 -16.96
N ARG A 339 5.08 -20.10 -16.50
CA ARG A 339 6.03 -21.21 -16.39
C ARG A 339 5.47 -22.30 -15.47
N ARG A 340 4.97 -21.93 -14.28
CA ARG A 340 4.28 -22.88 -13.38
C ARG A 340 3.05 -23.53 -13.99
N LEU A 341 2.21 -22.77 -14.70
CA LEU A 341 1.06 -23.33 -15.40
C LEU A 341 1.48 -24.26 -16.53
N GLU A 342 2.63 -24.05 -17.16
CA GLU A 342 3.19 -24.93 -18.18
C GLU A 342 3.80 -26.21 -17.58
N ASP A 343 4.52 -26.08 -16.47
CA ASP A 343 5.16 -27.19 -15.76
C ASP A 343 4.11 -28.09 -15.08
N ASN A 344 3.06 -27.49 -14.50
CA ASN A 344 1.97 -28.18 -13.80
C ASN A 344 0.70 -28.36 -14.64
N ARG A 345 0.79 -28.41 -15.98
CA ARG A 345 -0.42 -28.69 -16.79
C ARG A 345 -1.00 -30.06 -16.39
N PRO A 346 -2.25 -30.14 -15.94
CA PRO A 346 -2.88 -31.42 -15.61
C PRO A 346 -2.75 -32.43 -16.76
N MET A 347 -2.88 -31.95 -18.00
CA MET A 347 -2.72 -32.74 -19.22
C MET A 347 -1.29 -33.29 -19.46
N SER A 348 -0.22 -32.66 -18.96
CA SER A 348 1.15 -33.18 -19.10
C SER A 348 1.50 -34.19 -18.01
N MET A 349 1.00 -33.99 -16.78
CA MET A 349 1.25 -34.88 -15.65
C MET A 349 0.43 -36.17 -15.71
N ASP A 350 -0.88 -36.08 -16.00
CA ASP A 350 -1.72 -37.27 -16.12
C ASP A 350 -2.90 -37.09 -17.09
N LYS A 351 -2.70 -37.48 -18.35
CA LYS A 351 -3.70 -37.39 -19.44
C LYS A 351 -5.02 -38.10 -19.13
N LYS A 352 -5.01 -39.09 -18.24
CA LYS A 352 -6.20 -39.90 -17.91
C LYS A 352 -6.96 -39.36 -16.68
N SER A 353 -6.40 -38.39 -15.95
CA SER A 353 -7.09 -37.76 -14.84
C SER A 353 -8.31 -36.98 -15.32
N LEU A 354 -9.39 -36.98 -14.54
CA LEU A 354 -10.62 -36.25 -14.84
C LEU A 354 -10.35 -34.76 -15.11
N LEU A 355 -9.41 -34.15 -14.39
CA LEU A 355 -8.98 -32.77 -14.62
C LEU A 355 -8.32 -32.58 -15.99
N GLY A 356 -7.49 -33.53 -16.45
CA GLY A 356 -6.83 -33.48 -17.76
C GLY A 356 -7.82 -33.62 -18.92
N ILE A 357 -8.85 -34.46 -18.76
CA ILE A 357 -9.93 -34.60 -19.74
C ILE A 357 -10.75 -33.30 -19.80
N LEU A 358 -11.11 -32.71 -18.66
CA LEU A 358 -11.90 -31.47 -18.59
C LEU A 358 -11.13 -30.28 -19.20
N GLU A 359 -9.84 -30.19 -18.92
CA GLU A 359 -8.94 -29.21 -19.54
C GLU A 359 -8.90 -29.39 -21.06
N SER A 360 -8.76 -30.62 -21.56
CA SER A 360 -8.72 -30.89 -23.01
C SER A 360 -10.00 -30.45 -23.72
N ILE A 361 -11.16 -30.62 -23.08
CA ILE A 361 -12.45 -30.21 -23.63
C ILE A 361 -12.57 -28.68 -23.64
N LEU A 362 -12.21 -28.02 -22.54
CA LEU A 362 -12.22 -26.55 -22.43
C LEU A 362 -11.25 -25.90 -23.44
N VAL A 363 -10.01 -26.38 -23.50
CA VAL A 363 -9.02 -25.89 -24.47
C VAL A 363 -9.50 -26.14 -25.90
N GLY A 364 -10.09 -27.30 -26.17
CA GLY A 364 -10.71 -27.59 -27.46
C GLY A 364 -11.84 -26.61 -27.81
N MET A 365 -12.73 -26.33 -26.86
CA MET A 365 -13.84 -25.38 -27.03
C MET A 365 -13.39 -23.95 -27.28
N PHE A 366 -12.33 -23.48 -26.61
CA PHE A 366 -11.84 -22.10 -26.81
C PHE A 366 -10.91 -21.96 -28.01
N ARG A 367 -10.11 -22.99 -28.33
CA ARG A 367 -9.13 -22.95 -29.43
C ARG A 367 -9.76 -23.22 -30.79
N ALA A 368 -10.79 -24.08 -30.87
CA ALA A 368 -11.44 -24.40 -32.14
C ALA A 368 -12.08 -23.16 -32.82
N PRO A 369 -12.82 -22.28 -32.10
CA PRO A 369 -13.36 -21.04 -32.69
C PRO A 369 -12.26 -20.09 -33.16
N ALA A 370 -11.17 -19.93 -32.41
CA ALA A 370 -10.06 -19.07 -32.79
C ALA A 370 -9.38 -19.54 -34.08
N LEU A 371 -9.17 -20.86 -34.22
CA LEU A 371 -8.66 -21.45 -35.47
C LEU A 371 -9.65 -21.28 -36.63
N LEU A 372 -10.95 -21.46 -36.38
CA LEU A 372 -11.99 -21.21 -37.38
C LEU A 372 -12.00 -19.75 -37.86
N ILE A 373 -11.90 -18.79 -36.94
CA ILE A 373 -11.81 -17.36 -37.28
C ILE A 373 -10.53 -17.10 -38.09
N GLY A 374 -9.39 -17.68 -37.71
CA GLY A 374 -8.15 -17.55 -38.47
C GLY A 374 -8.25 -18.08 -39.90
N VAL A 375 -8.93 -19.23 -40.08
CA VAL A 375 -9.22 -19.78 -41.42
C VAL A 375 -10.16 -18.85 -42.20
N ILE A 376 -11.22 -18.35 -41.57
CA ILE A 376 -12.16 -17.41 -42.22
C ILE A 376 -11.44 -16.14 -42.64
N GLN A 377 -10.61 -15.55 -41.78
CA GLN A 377 -9.79 -14.38 -42.11
C GLN A 377 -8.87 -14.66 -43.29
N ARG A 378 -8.22 -15.84 -43.32
CA ARG A 378 -7.37 -16.23 -44.44
C ARG A 378 -8.15 -16.43 -45.75
N VAL A 379 -9.36 -16.98 -45.68
CA VAL A 379 -10.24 -17.12 -46.84
C VAL A 379 -10.73 -15.76 -47.34
N VAL A 380 -11.08 -14.84 -46.43
CA VAL A 380 -11.44 -13.46 -46.78
C VAL A 380 -10.25 -12.75 -47.41
N GLU A 381 -9.04 -12.91 -46.88
CA GLU A 381 -7.80 -12.38 -47.46
C GLU A 381 -7.56 -12.94 -48.88
N LEU A 382 -7.82 -14.23 -49.11
CA LEU A 382 -7.71 -14.86 -50.44
C LEU A 382 -8.83 -14.44 -51.42
N LEU A 383 -10.01 -14.07 -50.92
CA LEU A 383 -11.10 -13.54 -51.75
C LEU A 383 -10.93 -12.04 -52.04
N GLN A 384 -10.29 -11.31 -51.13
CA GLN A 384 -9.97 -9.89 -51.27
C GLN A 384 -8.64 -9.64 -51.97
N SER A 385 -7.73 -10.63 -52.02
CA SER A 385 -6.59 -10.55 -52.90
C SER A 385 -7.11 -10.46 -54.33
N GLU A 386 -6.97 -9.26 -54.90
CA GLU A 386 -7.42 -8.87 -56.24
C GLU A 386 -7.17 -9.98 -57.27
N SER A 387 -8.13 -10.21 -58.17
CA SER A 387 -7.94 -11.10 -59.31
C SER A 387 -6.67 -10.68 -60.04
N ILE A 388 -5.70 -11.61 -60.15
CA ILE A 388 -4.42 -11.52 -60.86
C ILE A 388 -4.34 -10.24 -61.70
N SER A 389 -3.54 -9.28 -61.22
CA SER A 389 -3.29 -8.00 -61.89
C SER A 389 -3.17 -8.22 -63.40
N GLU A 390 -3.79 -7.37 -64.22
CA GLU A 390 -3.74 -7.51 -65.68
C GLU A 390 -2.30 -7.63 -66.21
N LYS A 391 -1.31 -7.10 -65.48
CA LYS A 391 0.12 -7.31 -65.74
C LYS A 391 0.56 -8.77 -65.65
N ASP A 392 0.10 -9.50 -64.64
CA ASP A 392 0.43 -10.91 -64.45
C ASP A 392 -0.35 -11.80 -65.44
N LYS A 393 -1.57 -11.41 -65.83
CA LYS A 393 -2.28 -12.04 -66.96
C LYS A 393 -1.54 -11.84 -68.28
N ALA A 394 -1.02 -10.64 -68.54
CA ALA A 394 -0.23 -10.37 -69.74
C ALA A 394 1.10 -11.13 -69.78
N ILE A 395 1.71 -11.42 -68.61
CA ILE A 395 2.91 -12.27 -68.53
C ILE A 395 2.58 -13.74 -68.82
N LEU A 396 1.40 -14.23 -68.39
CA LEU A 396 0.94 -15.58 -68.67
C LEU A 396 0.55 -15.77 -70.14
N GLU A 397 -0.18 -14.82 -70.73
CA GLU A 397 -0.57 -14.87 -72.15
C GLU A 397 0.64 -14.76 -73.09
N ASN A 398 1.66 -13.95 -72.75
CA ASN A 398 2.89 -13.88 -73.54
C ASN A 398 3.77 -15.14 -73.45
N ARG A 399 3.48 -16.06 -72.53
CA ARG A 399 4.24 -17.32 -72.36
C ARG A 399 3.66 -18.48 -73.18
N GLU A 400 2.47 -18.33 -73.75
CA GLU A 400 1.78 -19.38 -74.54
C GLU A 400 2.03 -19.30 -76.05
N MET A 401 2.95 -18.45 -76.54
CA MET A 401 3.38 -18.49 -77.94
C MET A 401 4.57 -19.47 -78.09
N PRO A 402 4.39 -20.67 -78.67
CA PRO A 402 5.47 -21.61 -78.86
C PRO A 402 6.46 -21.07 -79.90
N GLU A 403 7.74 -21.06 -79.54
CA GLU A 403 8.84 -21.07 -80.49
C GLU A 403 8.58 -22.21 -81.49
N GLN A 404 8.18 -21.85 -82.72
CA GLN A 404 8.22 -22.75 -83.85
C GLN A 404 9.68 -23.08 -84.15
N GLU A 405 10.14 -24.17 -83.56
CA GLU A 405 11.45 -24.76 -83.80
C GLU A 405 11.57 -25.12 -85.29
N LYS A 406 12.50 -24.45 -85.96
CA LYS A 406 12.87 -24.68 -87.36
C LYS A 406 13.30 -26.15 -87.54
N PRO A 407 12.81 -26.87 -88.58
CA PRO A 407 13.32 -28.20 -88.88
C PRO A 407 14.78 -28.09 -89.32
N LYS A 408 15.70 -28.58 -88.50
CA LYS A 408 17.09 -28.83 -88.91
C LYS A 408 17.11 -30.02 -89.87
N LYS A 409 17.52 -29.71 -91.09
CA LYS A 409 17.97 -30.63 -92.13
C LYS A 409 19.10 -31.54 -91.64
N GLN A 410 19.09 -32.77 -92.19
CA GLN A 410 20.25 -33.50 -92.71
C GLN A 410 21.26 -34.04 -91.66
N ASP A 411 21.80 -35.26 -91.74
CA ASP A 411 22.02 -36.21 -92.84
C ASP A 411 21.95 -37.66 -92.35
#